data_AF-A0A955LPG5-F1
#
_entry.id   AF-A0A955LPG5-F1
#
_cell.length_a   1.000
_cell.length_b   1.000
_cell.length_c   1.000
_cell.angle_alpha   90.00
_cell.angle_beta   90.00
_cell.angle_gamma   90.00
#
_symmetry.space_group_name_H-M   'P 1'
#
loop_
_entity.id
_entity.type
_entity.pdbx_description
1 polymer ?
#
loop_
_entity_poly.entity_id
_entity_poly.type
_entity_poly.pdbx_seq_one_letter_code
_entity_poly.pdbx_strand_id
1 'polypeptide(L)'
;MAATCLPPDPQQYYEEHRYVFTGTVQSTRDVGELAVRQEEGLTNTYSFAVVKVDKVLKGRVLGPVKVYANSYWGAPFESGGQYLFYTNMYGAFMIAPECGGVTPVGEAVEDLLILEEIHP
;
A
#
# COMPACT_ATOMS: atom_id res chain seq x y z
N MET A 1 6.56 -7.00 -17.48
CA MET A 1 6.95 -5.62 -17.83
C MET A 1 6.68 -4.80 -16.60
N ALA A 2 7.72 -4.25 -15.95
CA ALA A 2 7.52 -3.41 -14.78
C ALA A 2 6.93 -2.08 -15.25
N ALA A 3 5.87 -1.65 -14.58
CA ALA A 3 5.29 -0.34 -14.76
C ALA A 3 6.34 0.77 -14.51
N THR A 4 6.50 1.70 -15.45
CA THR A 4 7.31 2.89 -15.22
C THR A 4 6.44 3.94 -14.53
N CYS A 5 6.38 3.86 -13.22
CA CYS A 5 5.65 4.82 -12.40
C CYS A 5 6.57 5.99 -12.06
N LEU A 6 6.08 7.23 -12.15
CA LEU A 6 6.81 8.36 -11.59
C LEU A 6 6.84 8.21 -10.06
N PRO A 7 7.98 8.51 -9.41
CA PRO A 7 8.03 8.50 -7.95
C PRO A 7 6.96 9.47 -7.42
N PRO A 8 6.08 9.01 -6.50
CA PRO A 8 4.97 9.82 -6.03
C PRO A 8 5.46 11.01 -5.20
N ASP A 9 4.80 12.17 -5.34
CA ASP A 9 4.96 13.27 -4.40
C ASP A 9 4.31 12.85 -3.06
N PRO A 10 5.08 12.78 -1.95
CA PRO A 10 4.58 12.23 -0.68
C PRO A 10 3.41 13.03 -0.11
N GLN A 11 3.43 14.36 -0.28
CA GLN A 11 2.39 15.24 0.23
C GLN A 11 1.09 15.05 -0.55
N GLN A 12 1.17 15.02 -1.88
CA GLN A 12 0.02 14.73 -2.74
C GLN A 12 -0.60 13.37 -2.38
N TYR A 13 0.22 12.32 -2.24
CA TYR A 13 -0.27 10.99 -1.89
C TYR A 13 -0.89 10.96 -0.50
N TYR A 14 -0.30 11.68 0.45
CA TYR A 14 -0.88 11.84 1.78
C TYR A 14 -2.24 12.52 1.73
N GLU A 15 -2.45 13.53 0.89
CA GLU A 15 -3.74 14.21 0.71
C GLU A 15 -4.80 13.28 0.10
N GLU A 16 -4.46 12.59 -0.98
CA GLU A 16 -5.36 11.73 -1.76
C GLU A 16 -5.79 10.45 -1.02
N HIS A 17 -4.96 9.94 -0.11
CA HIS A 17 -5.23 8.68 0.59
C HIS A 17 -5.84 8.90 1.97
N ARG A 18 -6.80 8.06 2.33
CA ARG A 18 -7.50 8.16 3.61
C ARG A 18 -6.70 7.56 4.77
N TYR A 19 -5.86 6.57 4.50
CA TYR A 19 -5.08 5.86 5.51
C TYR A 19 -3.61 5.84 5.10
N VAL A 20 -2.77 6.39 5.95
CA VAL A 20 -1.32 6.39 5.76
C VAL A 20 -0.67 5.84 7.02
N PHE A 21 0.15 4.81 6.88
CA PHE A 21 0.77 4.16 8.03
C PHE A 21 2.03 3.40 7.60
N THR A 22 2.94 3.20 8.54
CA THR A 22 4.02 2.23 8.39
C THR A 22 3.63 0.91 9.04
N GLY A 23 4.10 -0.19 8.45
CA GLY A 23 3.86 -1.50 9.01
C GLY A 23 4.81 -2.56 8.50
N THR A 24 4.90 -3.64 9.28
CA THR A 24 5.69 -4.82 8.97
C THR A 24 4.79 -5.89 8.36
N VAL A 25 5.16 -6.38 7.19
CA VAL A 25 4.46 -7.49 6.52
C VAL A 25 4.71 -8.78 7.31
N GLN A 26 3.67 -9.38 7.87
CA GLN A 26 3.76 -10.63 8.62
C GLN A 26 3.69 -11.85 7.71
N SER A 27 2.89 -11.77 6.66
CA SER A 27 2.71 -12.86 5.68
C SER A 27 2.14 -12.30 4.39
N THR A 28 2.47 -12.92 3.27
CA THR A 28 1.92 -12.60 1.96
C THR A 28 1.16 -13.80 1.42
N ARG A 29 0.14 -13.54 0.62
CA ARG A 29 -0.61 -14.59 -0.07
C ARG A 29 -1.08 -14.09 -1.42
N ASP A 30 -0.73 -14.84 -2.45
CA ASP A 30 -1.31 -14.67 -3.76
C ASP A 30 -2.74 -15.21 -3.74
N VAL A 31 -3.70 -14.36 -4.09
CA VAL A 31 -5.11 -14.72 -4.12
C VAL A 31 -5.52 -15.27 -5.49
N GLY A 32 -4.60 -15.24 -6.46
CA GLY A 32 -4.88 -15.58 -7.84
C GLY A 32 -5.76 -14.52 -8.51
N GLU A 33 -6.48 -14.93 -9.56
CA GLU A 33 -7.43 -14.09 -10.27
C GLU A 33 -8.63 -13.79 -9.36
N LEU A 34 -8.60 -12.65 -8.65
CA LEU A 34 -9.85 -12.07 -8.18
C LEU A 34 -10.53 -11.50 -9.40
N ALA A 35 -11.58 -12.17 -9.88
CA ALA A 35 -12.45 -11.68 -10.92
C ALA A 35 -13.24 -10.45 -10.41
N VAL A 36 -12.54 -9.35 -10.16
CA VAL A 36 -13.14 -8.03 -10.10
C VAL A 36 -13.56 -7.75 -11.54
N ARG A 37 -14.83 -8.05 -11.84
CA ARG A 37 -15.45 -7.69 -13.11
C ARG A 37 -15.30 -6.18 -13.29
N GLN A 38 -14.34 -5.75 -14.09
CA GLN A 38 -14.47 -4.50 -14.84
C GLN A 38 -14.13 -4.77 -16.30
N GLU A 39 -14.94 -4.11 -17.13
CA GLU A 39 -14.83 -3.95 -18.56
C GLU A 39 -13.37 -3.83 -19.01
N GLU A 40 -13.01 -4.40 -20.17
CA GLU A 40 -11.68 -4.34 -20.82
C GLU A 40 -10.75 -5.56 -20.72
N GLY A 41 -11.22 -6.74 -20.33
CA GLY A 41 -10.58 -8.03 -20.70
C GLY A 41 -9.17 -8.30 -20.15
N LEU A 42 -8.67 -7.48 -19.23
CA LEU A 42 -7.44 -7.72 -18.48
C LEU A 42 -7.76 -8.42 -17.16
N THR A 43 -7.24 -9.63 -16.97
CA THR A 43 -7.36 -10.31 -15.68
C THR A 43 -6.38 -9.68 -14.68
N ASN A 44 -6.92 -8.92 -13.73
CA ASN A 44 -6.13 -8.39 -12.62
C ASN A 44 -5.95 -9.47 -11.54
N THR A 45 -4.75 -10.02 -11.46
CA THR A 45 -4.33 -10.86 -10.33
C THR A 45 -4.03 -9.96 -9.15
N TYR A 46 -4.48 -10.34 -7.96
CA TYR A 46 -4.17 -9.60 -6.73
C TYR A 46 -3.42 -10.49 -5.75
N SER A 47 -2.51 -9.89 -5.01
CA SER A 47 -1.92 -10.45 -3.80
C SER A 47 -2.38 -9.63 -2.60
N PHE A 48 -2.37 -10.24 -1.41
CA PHE A 48 -2.50 -9.49 -0.17
C PHE A 48 -1.35 -9.76 0.79
N ALA A 49 -1.02 -8.73 1.57
CA ALA A 49 -0.18 -8.82 2.75
C ALA A 49 -1.02 -8.67 4.01
N VAL A 50 -0.73 -9.48 5.02
CA VAL A 50 -1.15 -9.20 6.40
C VAL A 50 -0.08 -8.32 7.00
N VAL A 51 -0.45 -7.09 7.36
CA VAL A 51 0.47 -6.06 7.82
C VAL A 51 0.19 -5.77 9.29
N LYS A 52 1.21 -5.93 10.13
CA LYS A 52 1.20 -5.40 11.50
C LYS A 52 1.48 -3.91 11.41
N VAL A 53 0.51 -3.09 11.79
CA VAL A 53 0.66 -1.63 11.82
C VAL A 53 1.64 -1.26 12.93
N ASP A 54 2.67 -0.50 12.59
CA ASP A 54 3.69 -0.05 13.52
C ASP A 54 3.49 1.42 13.92
N LYS A 55 3.20 2.31 12.95
CA LYS A 55 2.85 3.71 13.20
C LYS A 55 1.77 4.17 12.23
N VAL A 56 0.74 4.86 12.74
CA VAL A 56 -0.30 5.48 11.91
C VAL A 56 0.04 6.95 11.73
N LEU A 57 0.12 7.39 10.47
CA LEU A 57 0.37 8.79 10.09
C LEU A 57 -0.92 9.50 9.66
N LYS A 58 -1.92 8.78 9.13
CA LYS A 58 -3.23 9.32 8.78
C LYS A 58 -4.33 8.28 8.93
N GLY A 59 -5.49 8.75 9.40
CA GLY A 59 -6.68 7.93 9.56
C GLY A 59 -6.64 7.08 10.83
N ARG A 60 -7.55 6.10 10.93
CA ARG A 60 -7.62 5.18 12.07
C ARG A 60 -7.47 3.75 11.58
N VAL A 61 -6.33 3.14 11.89
CA VAL A 61 -6.04 1.75 11.56
C VAL A 61 -5.89 0.97 12.87
N LEU A 62 -6.66 -0.10 13.03
CA LEU A 62 -6.68 -0.90 14.27
C LEU A 62 -6.30 -2.35 13.99
N GLY A 63 -5.24 -2.82 14.64
CA GLY A 63 -4.77 -4.20 14.54
C GLY A 63 -4.06 -4.51 13.22
N PRO A 64 -3.77 -5.80 12.96
CA PRO A 64 -3.25 -6.22 11.68
C PRO A 64 -4.27 -5.99 10.57
N VAL A 65 -3.84 -5.46 9.44
CA VAL A 65 -4.70 -5.17 8.29
C VAL A 65 -4.30 -5.99 7.09
N LYS A 66 -5.27 -6.29 6.22
CA LYS A 66 -5.02 -6.90 4.92
C LYS A 66 -4.92 -5.80 3.88
N VAL A 67 -3.73 -5.65 3.31
CA VAL A 67 -3.47 -4.72 2.21
C VAL A 67 -3.40 -5.53 0.92
N TYR A 68 -4.25 -5.19 -0.03
CA TYR A 68 -4.29 -5.79 -1.36
C TYR A 68 -3.54 -4.90 -2.33
N ALA A 69 -2.78 -5.53 -3.21
CA ALA A 69 -2.10 -4.88 -4.31
C ALA A 69 -2.27 -5.70 -5.58
N ASN A 70 -2.32 -5.01 -6.72
CA ASN A 70 -2.35 -5.66 -8.03
C ASN A 70 -1.01 -6.37 -8.26
N SER A 71 -1.01 -7.64 -8.67
CA SER A 71 0.22 -8.41 -8.90
C SER A 71 1.05 -7.91 -10.09
N TYR A 72 0.45 -7.12 -11.00
CA TYR A 72 1.17 -6.51 -12.13
C TYR A 72 1.82 -5.16 -11.79
N TRP A 73 1.22 -4.39 -10.89
CA TRP A 73 1.54 -2.96 -10.68
C TRP A 73 1.82 -2.60 -9.21
N GLY A 74 1.57 -3.53 -8.29
CA GLY A 74 1.80 -3.40 -6.87
C GLY A 74 3.23 -3.78 -6.48
N ALA A 75 3.75 -3.13 -5.44
CA ALA A 75 5.05 -3.49 -4.88
C ALA A 75 5.03 -4.94 -4.38
N PRO A 76 6.05 -5.77 -4.69
CA PRO A 76 6.13 -7.11 -4.15
C PRO A 76 6.29 -7.01 -2.64
N PHE A 77 5.26 -7.41 -1.90
CA PHE A 77 5.36 -7.54 -0.47
C PHE A 77 6.39 -8.63 -0.14
N GLU A 78 7.39 -8.29 0.66
CA GLU A 78 8.30 -9.29 1.23
C GLU A 78 7.90 -9.56 2.67
N SER A 79 7.79 -10.83 3.04
CA SER A 79 7.51 -11.22 4.42
C SER A 79 8.65 -10.75 5.32
N GLY A 80 8.32 -10.01 6.40
CA GLY A 80 9.27 -9.35 7.28
C GLY A 80 9.69 -7.96 6.81
N GLY A 81 9.35 -7.56 5.58
CA GLY A 81 9.63 -6.23 5.06
C GLY A 81 8.79 -5.16 5.76
N GLN A 82 9.38 -3.97 5.90
CA GLN A 82 8.73 -2.79 6.47
C GLN A 82 8.45 -1.78 5.36
N TYR A 83 7.21 -1.31 5.31
CA TYR A 83 6.77 -0.40 4.25
C TYR A 83 5.93 0.75 4.82
N LEU A 84 5.99 1.88 4.13
CA LEU A 84 5.04 2.98 4.18
C LEU A 84 3.90 2.67 3.22
N PHE A 85 2.67 2.71 3.72
CA PHE A 85 1.46 2.39 2.97
C PHE A 85 0.60 3.63 2.81
N TYR A 86 0.26 3.98 1.58
CA TYR A 86 -0.80 4.91 1.22
C TYR A 86 -1.98 4.10 0.71
N THR A 87 -3.09 4.08 1.45
CA THR A 87 -4.20 3.17 1.13
C THR A 87 -5.56 3.82 1.27
N ASN A 88 -6.51 3.28 0.53
CA ASN A 88 -7.94 3.56 0.66
C ASN A 88 -8.69 2.28 1.05
N MET A 89 -9.78 2.44 1.81
CA MET A 89 -10.65 1.31 2.19
C MET A 89 -11.72 1.08 1.14
N TYR A 90 -11.83 -0.15 0.66
CA TYR A 90 -12.92 -0.65 -0.17
C TYR A 90 -13.63 -1.77 0.59
N GLY A 91 -14.75 -1.44 1.23
CA GLY A 91 -15.43 -2.35 2.15
C GLY A 91 -14.58 -2.65 3.39
N ALA A 92 -14.18 -3.92 3.56
CA ALA A 92 -13.37 -4.37 4.69
C ALA A 92 -11.87 -4.51 4.36
N PHE A 93 -11.45 -4.12 3.16
CA PHE A 93 -10.09 -4.32 2.66
C PHE A 93 -9.40 -2.99 2.38
N MET A 94 -8.09 -2.93 2.63
CA MET A 94 -7.26 -1.82 2.21
C MET A 94 -6.65 -2.15 0.86
N ILE A 95 -6.74 -1.23 -0.09
CA ILE A 95 -6.12 -1.37 -1.39
C ILE A 95 -5.01 -0.32 -1.47
N ALA A 96 -3.80 -0.79 -1.73
CA ALA A 96 -2.71 0.09 -2.13
C ALA A 96 -2.85 0.37 -3.63
N PRO A 97 -2.84 1.64 -4.07
CA PRO A 97 -2.85 1.97 -5.47
C PRO A 97 -1.60 1.40 -6.16
N GLU A 98 -1.77 1.20 -7.46
CA GLU A 98 -0.68 0.94 -8.38
C GLU A 98 0.32 2.11 -8.32
N CYS A 99 1.60 1.84 -8.58
CA CYS A 99 2.56 2.91 -8.87
C CYS A 99 2.97 3.90 -7.76
N GLY A 100 2.76 3.59 -6.48
CA GLY A 100 3.21 4.48 -5.39
C GLY A 100 2.52 4.27 -4.04
N GLY A 101 1.59 3.32 -3.97
CA GLY A 101 0.86 3.01 -2.73
C GLY A 101 1.68 2.38 -1.62
N VAL A 102 2.89 1.90 -1.93
CA VAL A 102 3.74 1.15 -1.01
C VAL A 102 5.21 1.46 -1.30
N THR A 103 5.92 1.96 -0.29
CA THR A 103 7.36 2.27 -0.39
C THR A 103 8.10 1.58 0.76
N PRO A 104 9.22 0.86 0.52
CA PRO A 104 10.04 0.32 1.60
C PRO A 104 10.47 1.43 2.57
N VAL A 105 10.38 1.20 3.88
CA VAL A 105 10.71 2.22 4.89
C VAL A 105 12.16 2.73 4.76
N GLY A 106 13.08 1.86 4.35
CA GLY A 106 14.48 2.25 4.09
C GLY A 106 14.66 3.21 2.91
N GLU A 107 13.71 3.25 1.98
CA GLU A 107 13.71 4.16 0.84
C GLU A 107 12.82 5.39 1.09
N ALA A 108 11.82 5.28 1.97
CA ALA A 108 10.87 6.33 2.33
C ALA A 108 11.38 7.30 3.42
N VAL A 109 12.69 7.38 3.67
CA VAL A 109 13.22 8.18 4.80
C VAL A 109 12.87 9.66 4.66
N GLU A 110 13.02 10.24 3.47
CA GLU A 110 12.67 11.64 3.20
C GLU A 110 11.16 11.86 3.25
N ASP A 111 10.37 10.95 2.67
CA ASP A 111 8.91 10.97 2.75
C ASP A 111 8.44 11.00 4.21
N LEU A 112 8.97 10.11 5.05
CA LEU A 112 8.57 10.02 6.46
C LEU A 112 8.89 11.31 7.23
N LEU A 113 10.01 11.96 6.95
CA LEU A 113 10.34 13.27 7.55
C LEU A 113 9.30 14.32 7.17
N ILE A 114 8.93 14.41 5.90
CA ILE A 114 7.90 15.35 5.42
C ILE A 114 6.55 15.06 6.07
N LEU A 115 6.15 13.78 6.12
CA LEU A 115 4.85 13.38 6.67
C LEU A 115 4.76 13.59 8.19
N GLU A 116 5.86 13.43 8.93
CA GLU A 116 5.92 13.69 10.36
C GLU A 116 5.81 15.18 10.70
N GLU A 117 6.31 16.08 9.83
CA GLU A 117 6.09 17.52 10.00
C GLU A 117 4.63 17.92 9.77
N ILE A 118 3.94 17.23 8.87
CA ILE A 118 2.51 17.45 8.57
C ILE A 118 1.61 16.90 9.69
N HIS A 119 2.04 15.82 10.37
CA HIS A 119 1.30 15.18 11.46
C HIS A 119 2.19 14.94 12.71
N PRO A 120 2.37 15.97 13.57
CA PRO A 120 3.11 15.83 14.83
C PRO A 120 2.41 14.95 15.88
#